data_AF-A0A8T3ZIB6-F1
#
_entry.id   AF-A0A8T3ZIB6-F1
#
_cell.length_a   1.000
_cell.length_b   1.000
_cell.length_c   1.000
_cell.angle_alpha   90.00
_cell.angle_beta   90.00
_cell.angle_gamma   90.00
#
_symmetry.space_group_name_H-M   'P 1'
#
loop_
_entity.id
_entity.type
_entity.pdbx_description
1 polymer ?
#
loop_
_entity_poly.entity_id
_entity_poly.type
_entity_poly.pdbx_seq_one_letter_code
_entity_poly.pdbx_strand_id
1 'polypeptide(L)'
;LVIASRLKGGSLELYDGTFYSFLRIFFTLCINQIINFRFSSKITDTQNGFRAARVDSLRKASLTADRFDIETEEVMKILKSGGKISEVPSMELERQHGSSGISIAKEGWRYVWIVVKNIF
;
A
#
# COMPACT_ATOMS: atom_id res chain seq x y z
N LEU A 1 -0.09 -10.63 -8.02
CA LEU A 1 0.43 -9.25 -7.89
C LEU A 1 1.79 -9.35 -7.20
N VAL A 2 2.80 -8.68 -7.74
CA VAL A 2 4.13 -8.56 -7.14
C VAL A 2 4.31 -7.12 -6.70
N ILE A 3 4.66 -6.89 -5.44
CA ILE A 3 4.79 -5.56 -4.85
C ILE A 3 6.22 -5.38 -4.35
N ALA A 4 6.82 -4.23 -4.58
CA ALA A 4 8.06 -3.86 -3.92
C ALA A 4 7.81 -3.59 -2.43
N SER A 5 8.72 -3.96 -1.54
CA SER A 5 8.58 -3.73 -0.11
C SER A 5 9.77 -2.96 0.42
N ARG A 6 9.52 -1.69 0.76
CA ARG A 6 10.49 -0.81 1.42
C ARG A 6 10.62 -1.09 2.91
N LEU A 7 9.60 -1.71 3.51
CA LEU A 7 9.67 -2.20 4.88
C LEU A 7 10.55 -3.45 5.00
N LYS A 8 10.75 -4.21 3.91
CA LYS A 8 11.72 -5.31 3.84
C LYS A 8 13.11 -4.87 3.36
N GLY A 9 13.19 -3.93 2.42
CA GLY A 9 14.45 -3.52 1.78
C GLY A 9 15.11 -2.26 2.34
N GLY A 10 14.37 -1.42 3.07
CA GLY A 10 14.82 -0.13 3.60
C GLY A 10 14.30 1.07 2.80
N SER A 11 14.26 2.24 3.43
CA SER A 11 13.87 3.51 2.79
C SER A 11 14.58 4.69 3.44
N LEU A 12 15.37 5.42 2.66
CA LEU A 12 16.01 6.65 3.15
C LEU A 12 14.99 7.77 3.37
N GLU A 13 13.86 7.76 2.64
CA GLU A 13 12.79 8.74 2.79
C GLU A 13 11.92 8.49 4.04
N LEU A 14 11.61 7.23 4.36
CA LEU A 14 10.75 6.89 5.49
C LEU A 14 11.47 6.84 6.83
N TYR A 15 12.80 6.67 6.83
CA TYR A 15 13.60 6.63 8.05
C TYR A 15 14.36 7.94 8.28
N ASP A 16 13.81 9.07 7.80
CA ASP A 16 14.33 10.43 8.01
C ASP A 16 14.24 10.92 9.48
N GLY A 17 13.65 10.10 10.37
CA GLY A 17 13.50 10.40 11.80
C GLY A 17 12.43 11.43 12.14
N THR A 18 11.65 11.89 11.16
CA THR A 18 10.60 12.88 11.39
C THR A 18 9.33 12.24 11.96
N PHE A 19 8.57 13.02 12.74
CA PHE A 19 7.26 12.58 13.24
C PHE A 19 6.28 12.25 12.11
N TYR A 20 6.41 12.94 10.97
CA TYR A 20 5.58 12.68 9.79
C TYR A 20 5.84 11.29 9.21
N SER A 21 7.10 10.92 9.02
CA SER A 21 7.48 9.60 8.50
C SER A 21 7.14 8.48 9.49
N PHE A 22 7.29 8.72 10.80
CA PHE A 22 6.80 7.81 11.83
C PHE A 22 5.30 7.54 11.69
N LEU A 23 4.47 8.58 11.53
CA LEU A 23 3.04 8.42 11.30
C LEU A 23 2.73 7.64 10.03
N ARG A 24 3.45 7.90 8.92
CA ARG A 24 3.29 7.14 7.67
C ARG A 24 3.53 5.65 7.89
N ILE A 25 4.64 5.30 8.55
CA ILE A 25 4.98 3.90 8.87
C ILE A 25 3.89 3.29 9.76
N PHE A 26 3.51 3.98 10.83
CA PHE A 26 2.48 3.50 11.76
C PHE A 26 1.16 3.19 11.06
N PHE A 27 0.63 4.13 10.27
CA PHE A 27 -0.61 3.92 9.51
C PHE A 27 -0.48 2.79 8.48
N THR A 28 0.66 2.69 7.80
CA THR A 28 0.95 1.58 6.87
C THR A 28 0.86 0.24 7.59
N LEU A 29 1.50 0.11 8.76
CA LEU A 29 1.48 -1.12 9.56
C LEU A 29 0.08 -1.46 10.06
N CYS A 30 -0.70 -0.48 10.52
CA CYS A 30 -2.09 -0.70 10.93
C CYS A 30 -2.95 -1.24 9.78
N ILE A 31 -2.87 -0.61 8.60
CA ILE A 31 -3.64 -1.03 7.41
C ILE A 31 -3.22 -2.44 6.98
N ASN A 32 -1.90 -2.71 6.94
CA ASN A 32 -1.38 -4.04 6.61
C ASN A 32 -1.93 -5.10 7.55
N GLN A 33 -1.96 -4.82 8.87
CA GLN A 33 -2.46 -5.77 9.85
C GLN A 33 -3.94 -6.08 9.66
N ILE A 34 -4.76 -5.08 9.35
CA ILE A 34 -6.19 -5.26 9.07
C ILE A 34 -6.39 -6.14 7.82
N ILE A 35 -5.66 -5.86 6.74
CA ILE A 35 -5.74 -6.64 5.49
C ILE A 35 -5.24 -8.08 5.70
N ASN A 36 -4.11 -8.24 6.39
CA ASN A 36 -3.53 -9.54 6.71
C ASN A 36 -4.49 -10.38 7.54
N PHE A 37 -5.13 -9.79 8.55
CA PHE A 37 -6.13 -10.48 9.37
C PHE A 37 -7.35 -10.89 8.56
N ARG A 38 -7.89 -9.97 7.74
CA ARG A 38 -9.11 -10.20 6.95
C ARG A 38 -8.95 -11.24 5.85
N PHE A 39 -7.79 -11.30 5.22
CA PHE A 39 -7.53 -12.17 4.05
C PHE A 39 -6.50 -13.27 4.33
N SER A 40 -6.12 -13.47 5.59
CA SER A 40 -5.10 -14.45 6.03
C SER A 40 -3.81 -14.36 5.21
N SER A 41 -3.37 -13.14 4.91
CA SER A 41 -2.15 -12.85 4.14
C SER A 41 -1.02 -12.36 5.06
N LYS A 42 0.19 -12.20 4.50
CA LYS A 42 1.41 -11.78 5.23
C LYS A 42 2.15 -10.69 4.48
N ILE A 43 1.42 -9.66 4.07
CA ILE A 43 1.95 -8.54 3.30
C ILE A 43 2.50 -7.48 4.26
N THR A 44 3.69 -6.98 3.97
CA THR A 44 4.40 -6.00 4.77
C THR A 44 4.29 -4.57 4.24
N ASP A 45 4.00 -4.35 2.95
CA ASP A 45 3.98 -3.01 2.35
C ASP A 45 2.86 -2.89 1.29
N THR A 46 1.60 -2.73 1.73
CA THR A 46 0.44 -2.67 0.82
C THR A 46 0.32 -1.36 0.05
N GLN A 47 1.06 -0.33 0.45
CA GLN A 47 0.96 1.03 -0.10
C GLN A 47 2.08 1.37 -1.09
N ASN A 48 2.94 0.41 -1.43
CA ASN A 48 4.02 0.68 -2.36
C ASN A 48 3.49 0.80 -3.80
N GLY A 49 3.81 1.92 -4.45
CA GLY A 49 3.45 2.16 -5.84
C GLY A 49 4.23 1.29 -6.83
N PHE A 50 5.45 0.85 -6.47
CA PHE A 50 6.29 0.06 -7.37
C PHE A 50 5.88 -1.41 -7.32
N ARG A 51 5.22 -1.87 -8.39
CA ARG A 51 4.56 -3.18 -8.43
C ARG A 51 4.32 -3.65 -9.86
N ALA A 52 3.96 -4.92 -9.99
CA ALA A 52 3.55 -5.53 -11.25
C ALA A 52 2.37 -6.50 -11.06
N ALA A 53 1.37 -6.41 -11.92
CA ALA A 53 0.21 -7.30 -11.92
C ALA A 53 -0.06 -7.85 -13.32
N ARG A 54 -0.68 -9.03 -13.39
CA ARG A 54 -1.22 -9.54 -14.65
C ARG A 54 -2.43 -8.71 -15.05
N VAL A 55 -2.52 -8.35 -16.33
CA VAL A 55 -3.63 -7.55 -16.87
C VAL A 55 -5.00 -8.19 -16.55
N ASP A 56 -5.12 -9.51 -16.67
CA ASP A 56 -6.36 -10.22 -16.35
C ASP A 56 -6.77 -10.10 -14.88
N SER A 57 -5.80 -10.07 -13.97
CA SER A 57 -6.07 -9.85 -12.54
C SER A 57 -6.58 -8.44 -12.28
N LEU A 58 -6.01 -7.43 -12.94
CA LEU A 58 -6.44 -6.04 -12.83
C LEU A 58 -7.85 -5.83 -13.40
N ARG A 59 -8.14 -6.42 -14.57
CA ARG A 59 -9.47 -6.34 -15.19
C ARG A 59 -10.53 -6.99 -14.31
N LYS A 60 -10.24 -8.15 -13.72
CA LYS A 60 -11.15 -8.82 -12.77
C LYS A 60 -11.35 -8.01 -11.48
N ALA A 61 -10.31 -7.35 -10.99
CA ALA A 61 -10.39 -6.56 -9.77
C ALA A 61 -11.33 -5.35 -9.90
N SER A 62 -11.64 -4.85 -11.10
CA SER A 62 -12.58 -3.73 -11.30
C SER A 62 -12.26 -2.54 -10.38
N LEU A 63 -11.04 -2.02 -10.47
CA LEU A 63 -10.55 -0.91 -9.64
C LEU A 63 -11.33 0.38 -9.90
N THR A 64 -11.58 1.15 -8.86
CA THR A 64 -12.39 2.39 -8.89
C THR A 64 -11.74 3.57 -8.18
N ALA A 65 -10.70 3.36 -7.39
CA ALA A 65 -9.96 4.41 -6.72
C ALA A 65 -9.22 5.30 -7.74
N ASP A 66 -9.10 6.59 -7.42
CA ASP A 66 -8.61 7.63 -8.33
C ASP A 66 -7.41 8.41 -7.79
N ARG A 67 -6.93 8.05 -6.59
CA ARG A 67 -5.81 8.68 -5.89
C ARG A 67 -4.89 7.64 -5.26
N PHE A 68 -4.16 8.02 -4.21
CA PHE A 68 -3.23 7.21 -3.43
C PHE A 68 -3.88 6.02 -2.69
N ASP A 69 -5.20 5.89 -2.75
CA ASP A 69 -5.96 4.75 -2.22
C ASP A 69 -6.05 3.58 -3.21
N ILE A 70 -5.65 3.78 -4.48
CA ILE A 70 -5.61 2.72 -5.50
C ILE A 70 -4.71 1.57 -5.09
N GLU A 71 -3.60 1.86 -4.40
CA GLU A 71 -2.69 0.86 -3.89
C GLU A 71 -3.41 -0.19 -3.02
N THR A 72 -4.19 0.33 -2.07
CA THR A 72 -4.89 -0.45 -1.06
C THR A 72 -6.10 -1.17 -1.67
N GLU A 73 -6.85 -0.51 -2.56
CA GLU A 73 -7.97 -1.14 -3.27
C GLU A 73 -7.51 -2.34 -4.09
N GLU A 74 -6.41 -2.20 -4.83
CA GLU A 74 -5.87 -3.26 -5.68
C GLU A 74 -5.51 -4.49 -4.85
N VAL A 75 -4.76 -4.32 -3.76
CA VAL A 75 -4.38 -5.41 -2.85
C VAL A 75 -5.61 -6.14 -2.33
N MET A 76 -6.58 -5.40 -1.79
CA MET A 76 -7.76 -6.01 -1.17
C MET A 76 -8.63 -6.74 -2.18
N LYS A 77 -8.87 -6.16 -3.36
CA LYS A 77 -9.70 -6.80 -4.40
C LYS A 77 -9.01 -8.02 -5.01
N ILE A 78 -7.69 -7.98 -5.21
CA ILE A 78 -6.94 -9.15 -5.67
C ILE A 78 -7.02 -10.28 -4.63
N LEU A 79 -6.81 -9.99 -3.34
CA LEU A 79 -6.96 -10.99 -2.27
C LEU A 79 -8.39 -11.54 -2.18
N LYS A 80 -9.40 -10.67 -2.29
CA LYS A 80 -10.82 -11.06 -2.29
C LYS A 80 -11.16 -12.01 -3.45
N SER A 81 -10.49 -11.85 -4.59
CA SER A 81 -10.63 -12.76 -5.75
C SER A 81 -9.85 -14.07 -5.65
N GLY A 82 -9.19 -14.35 -4.52
CA GLY A 82 -8.32 -15.51 -4.32
C GLY A 82 -6.95 -15.40 -4.98
N GLY A 83 -6.58 -14.19 -5.41
CA GLY A 83 -5.28 -13.91 -6.01
C GLY A 83 -4.14 -14.00 -4.98
N LYS A 84 -2.93 -14.28 -5.46
CA LYS A 84 -1.72 -14.32 -4.64
C LYS A 84 -0.93 -13.01 -4.79
N ILE A 85 -0.37 -12.57 -3.67
CA ILE A 85 0.49 -11.41 -3.57
C ILE A 85 1.87 -11.85 -3.07
N SER A 86 2.92 -11.43 -3.75
CA SER A 86 4.30 -11.64 -3.33
C SER A 86 5.03 -10.31 -3.21
N GLU A 87 5.97 -10.23 -2.28
CA GLU A 87 6.75 -9.02 -2.03
C GLU A 87 8.21 -9.23 -2.39
N VAL A 88 8.79 -8.22 -3.03
CA VAL A 88 10.22 -8.16 -3.36
C VAL A 88 10.85 -7.03 -2.55
N PRO A 89 11.88 -7.27 -1.73
CA PRO A 89 12.57 -6.21 -1.01
C PRO A 89 13.09 -5.13 -1.97
N SER A 90 12.86 -3.86 -1.64
CA SER A 90 13.31 -2.72 -2.44
C SER A 90 13.87 -1.63 -1.55
N MET A 91 14.94 -0.98 -1.99
CA MET A 91 15.48 0.21 -1.34
C MET A 91 14.86 1.46 -1.94
N GLU A 92 14.15 2.24 -1.14
CA GLU A 92 13.64 3.55 -1.56
C GLU A 92 14.71 4.62 -1.28
N LEU A 93 15.19 5.27 -2.34
CA LEU A 93 16.17 6.35 -2.27
C LEU A 93 15.47 7.69 -2.00
N GLU A 94 16.22 8.68 -1.50
CA GLU A 94 15.71 10.03 -1.34
C GLU A 94 15.24 10.62 -2.67
N ARG A 95 14.12 11.32 -2.61
CA ARG A 95 13.56 12.04 -3.74
C ARG A 95 14.48 13.19 -4.13
N GLN A 96 15.02 13.14 -5.35
CA GLN A 96 15.91 14.19 -5.85
C GLN A 96 15.17 15.47 -6.28
N HIS A 97 13.91 15.36 -6.74
CA HIS A 97 13.14 16.49 -7.27
C HIS A 97 11.66 16.43 -6.88
N GLY A 98 11.07 17.60 -6.62
CA GLY A 98 9.66 17.76 -6.24
C GLY A 98 9.38 17.44 -4.77
N SER A 99 8.18 17.83 -4.29
CA SER A 99 7.72 17.51 -2.94
C SER A 99 6.74 16.33 -2.93
N SER A 100 6.59 15.69 -1.78
CA SER A 100 5.56 14.67 -1.61
C SER A 100 4.17 15.31 -1.68
N GLY A 101 3.35 14.86 -2.62
CA GLY A 101 1.96 15.28 -2.75
C GLY A 101 1.02 14.63 -1.71
N ILE A 102 1.53 13.70 -0.91
CA ILE A 102 0.75 12.99 0.11
C ILE A 102 0.69 13.87 1.35
N SER A 103 -0.53 14.19 1.78
CA SER A 103 -0.83 14.81 3.07
C SER A 103 -1.67 13.86 3.90
N ILE A 104 -1.11 13.34 5.01
CA ILE A 104 -1.81 12.41 5.91
C ILE A 104 -3.18 12.97 6.35
N ALA A 105 -3.24 14.26 6.67
CA ALA A 105 -4.48 14.90 7.13
C ALA A 105 -5.59 14.91 6.06
N LYS A 106 -5.23 15.01 4.77
CA LYS A 106 -6.19 15.07 3.67
C LYS A 106 -6.56 13.68 3.14
N GLU A 107 -5.58 12.79 3.07
CA GLU A 107 -5.71 11.49 2.40
C GLU A 107 -5.99 10.35 3.40
N GLY A 108 -5.71 10.53 4.69
CA GLY A 108 -5.85 9.48 5.72
C GLY A 108 -7.26 8.89 5.82
N TRP A 109 -8.31 9.73 5.75
CA TRP A 109 -9.70 9.25 5.75
C TRP A 109 -10.02 8.37 4.54
N ARG A 110 -9.46 8.67 3.36
CA ARG A 110 -9.68 7.85 2.15
C ARG A 110 -9.11 6.44 2.32
N TYR A 111 -7.94 6.31 2.96
CA TYR A 111 -7.37 5.00 3.28
C TYR A 111 -8.25 4.20 4.25
N VAL A 112 -8.82 4.84 5.26
CA VAL A 112 -9.77 4.16 6.16
C VAL A 112 -11.02 3.74 5.41
N TRP A 113 -11.58 4.65 4.60
CA TRP A 113 -12.77 4.38 3.80
C TRP A 113 -12.58 3.23 2.81
N ILE A 114 -11.46 3.19 2.07
CA ILE A 114 -11.21 2.13 1.09
C ILE A 114 -11.05 0.77 1.76
N VAL A 115 -10.44 0.73 2.95
CA VAL A 115 -10.32 -0.48 3.76
C VAL A 115 -11.70 -0.93 4.22
N VAL A 116 -12.50 -0.06 4.83
CA VAL A 116 -13.86 -0.41 5.28
C VAL A 116 -14.74 -0.87 4.11
N LYS A 117 -14.69 -0.17 2.97
CA LYS A 117 -15.44 -0.49 1.76
C LYS A 117 -15.12 -1.88 1.19
N ASN A 118 -13.87 -2.34 1.31
CA ASN A 118 -13.42 -3.61 0.71
C ASN A 118 -13.24 -4.76 1.73
N ILE A 119 -13.47 -4.51 3.03
CA ILE A 119 -13.50 -5.57 4.06
C ILE A 119 -14.70 -6.50 3.85
N PHE A 120 -15.87 -5.93 3.51
CA PHE A 120 -17.11 -6.66 3.21
C PHE A 120 -17.19 -6.93 1.71
#